data_AF-A0A1X0RB92-F1
#
_entry.id   AF-A0A1X0RB92-F1
#
_cell.length_a   1.000
_cell.length_b   1.000
_cell.length_c   1.000
_cell.angle_alpha   90.00
_cell.angle_beta   90.00
_cell.angle_gamma   90.00
#
_symmetry.space_group_name_H-M   'P 1'
#
loop_
_entity.id
_entity.type
_entity.pdbx_description
1 polymer ?
#
loop_
_entity_poly.entity_id
_entity_poly.type
_entity_poly.pdbx_seq_one_letter_code
_entity_poly.pdbx_strand_id
1 'polypeptide(L)'
;YEGFSTICPDLTISNLREPKWKTTFRYGESNSALQGTDNFLICQDLPRIAILCKDILDAQNTEGVLGLQVIGRTITFYVVALPVAGLYAMRELTKVKVLDCLDN
;
A
#
# COMPACT_ATOMS: atom_id res chain seq x y z
N TYR A 1 -4.92 23.23 9.80
CA TYR A 1 -5.19 22.67 8.47
C TYR A 1 -5.37 21.18 8.67
N GLU A 2 -6.62 20.82 8.96
CA GLU A 2 -7.04 19.46 9.30
C GLU A 2 -7.61 18.80 8.06
N GLY A 3 -7.08 17.63 7.74
CA GLY A 3 -7.49 16.83 6.60
C GLY A 3 -6.68 15.55 6.55
N PHE A 4 -6.38 14.96 7.71
CA PHE A 4 -5.97 13.57 7.72
C PHE A 4 -7.18 12.76 7.31
N SER A 5 -7.06 12.03 6.20
CA SER A 5 -8.02 11.02 5.80
C SER A 5 -8.39 10.17 7.02
N THR A 6 -9.68 10.06 7.31
CA THR A 6 -10.24 9.23 8.40
C THR A 6 -10.05 7.73 8.16
N ILE A 7 -9.31 7.36 7.13
CA ILE A 7 -8.99 5.99 6.75
C ILE A 7 -7.86 5.52 7.66
N CYS A 8 -8.19 4.64 8.62
CA CYS A 8 -7.20 3.91 9.38
C CYS A 8 -6.77 2.68 8.57
N PRO A 9 -5.49 2.56 8.20
CA PRO A 9 -4.97 1.38 7.52
C PRO A 9 -4.89 0.18 8.47
N ASP A 10 -5.12 -1.02 7.93
CA ASP A 10 -4.93 -2.27 8.67
C ASP A 10 -3.46 -2.53 9.03
N LEU A 11 -2.54 -2.09 8.17
CA LEU A 11 -1.09 -2.28 8.33
C LEU A 11 -0.35 -0.96 8.14
N THR A 12 0.51 -0.62 9.10
CA THR A 12 1.43 0.52 9.01
C THR A 12 2.87 0.05 9.27
N ILE A 13 3.77 0.33 8.33
CA ILE A 13 5.22 0.14 8.50
C ILE A 13 5.87 1.53 8.50
N SER A 14 6.29 1.97 9.68
CA SER A 14 6.71 3.36 9.96
C SER A 14 8.20 3.63 9.75
N ASN A 15 9.04 2.60 9.55
CA ASN A 15 10.47 2.80 9.35
C ASN A 15 11.12 1.64 8.57
N LEU A 16 11.26 1.81 7.26
CA LEU A 16 12.25 1.06 6.49
C LEU A 16 13.36 2.02 6.05
N ARG A 17 14.58 1.79 6.56
CA ARG A 17 15.78 2.53 6.14
C ARG A 17 16.45 1.77 5.00
N GLU A 18 16.05 2.04 3.77
CA GLU A 18 16.82 1.61 2.60
C GLU A 18 17.76 2.75 2.13
N PRO A 19 18.99 2.44 1.70
CA PRO A 19 19.98 3.46 1.33
C PRO A 19 19.59 4.32 0.12
N LYS A 20 18.60 3.90 -0.69
CA LYS A 20 18.06 4.66 -1.82
C LYS A 20 16.80 5.47 -1.51
N TRP A 21 16.10 5.18 -0.41
CA TRP A 21 14.80 5.78 -0.11
C TRP A 21 14.81 6.31 1.32
N LYS A 22 14.83 7.64 1.45
CA LYS A 22 14.84 8.35 2.72
C LYS A 22 13.49 8.12 3.42
N THR A 23 13.42 7.09 4.25
CA THR A 23 12.27 6.71 5.08
C THR A 23 10.99 6.42 4.26
N THR A 24 10.79 5.18 3.83
CA THR A 24 9.50 4.80 3.23
C THR A 24 8.51 4.43 4.33
N PHE A 25 7.50 5.28 4.56
CA PHE A 25 6.29 4.86 5.23
C PHE A 25 5.53 3.93 4.29
N ARG A 26 5.06 2.79 4.79
CA ARG A 26 4.26 1.85 4.01
C ARG A 26 2.94 1.62 4.70
N TYR A 27 1.89 1.54 3.91
CA TYR A 27 0.54 1.30 4.38
C TYR A 27 -0.09 0.17 3.59
N GLY A 28 -0.88 -0.65 4.26
CA GLY A 28 -1.61 -1.68 3.57
C GLY A 28 -2.90 -2.10 4.23
N GLU A 29 -3.72 -2.74 3.40
CA GLU A 29 -5.00 -3.35 3.79
C GLU A 29 -4.84 -4.87 3.76
N SER A 30 -5.49 -5.57 4.69
CA SER A 30 -5.32 -7.02 4.87
C SER A 30 -6.66 -7.75 4.87
N ASN A 31 -6.92 -8.52 3.81
CA ASN A 31 -8.11 -9.34 3.69
C ASN A 31 -7.83 -10.84 3.83
N SER A 32 -8.81 -11.56 4.37
CA SER A 32 -8.78 -13.02 4.42
C SER A 32 -8.93 -13.65 3.02
N ALA A 33 -8.47 -14.90 2.85
CA ALA A 33 -8.59 -15.61 1.56
C ALA A 33 -10.06 -15.82 1.13
N LEU A 34 -10.99 -15.88 2.07
CA LEU A 34 -12.45 -15.97 1.83
C LEU A 34 -13.04 -14.65 1.30
N GLN A 35 -12.46 -13.51 1.69
CA GLN A 35 -12.82 -12.19 1.14
C GLN A 35 -12.11 -11.91 -0.17
N GLY A 36 -11.01 -12.62 -0.48
CA GLY A 36 -10.28 -12.53 -1.73
C GLY A 36 -11.05 -12.98 -2.98
N THR A 37 -12.20 -13.63 -2.80
CA THR A 37 -13.14 -13.98 -3.89
C THR A 37 -14.18 -12.92 -4.17
N ASP A 38 -14.32 -11.91 -3.29
CA ASP A 38 -15.22 -10.79 -3.49
C ASP A 38 -14.45 -9.62 -4.11
N ASN A 39 -14.56 -9.51 -5.44
CA ASN A 39 -13.94 -8.45 -6.21
C ASN A 39 -14.37 -7.05 -5.74
N PHE A 40 -15.55 -6.91 -5.13
CA PHE A 40 -16.04 -5.63 -4.63
C PHE A 40 -15.19 -5.10 -3.48
N LEU A 41 -14.84 -5.95 -2.52
CA LEU A 41 -14.02 -5.58 -1.36
C LEU A 41 -12.58 -5.26 -1.77
N ILE A 42 -12.00 -6.07 -2.66
CA ILE A 42 -10.66 -5.82 -3.22
C ILE A 42 -10.60 -4.48 -3.97
N CYS A 43 -11.63 -4.17 -4.77
CA CYS A 43 -11.73 -2.91 -5.48
C CYS A 43 -11.96 -1.71 -4.55
N GLN A 44 -12.47 -1.93 -3.34
CA GLN A 44 -12.66 -0.88 -2.35
C GLN A 44 -11.36 -0.54 -1.61
N ASP A 45 -10.51 -1.53 -1.36
CA ASP A 45 -9.27 -1.35 -0.58
C ASP A 45 -8.13 -0.73 -1.39
N LEU A 46 -8.06 -1.00 -2.70
CA LEU A 46 -7.02 -0.43 -3.55
C LEU A 46 -7.06 1.12 -3.60
N PRO A 47 -8.23 1.78 -3.77
CA PRO A 47 -8.35 3.22 -3.61
C PRO A 47 -7.96 3.73 -2.21
N ARG A 48 -8.22 2.98 -1.14
CA ARG A 48 -7.82 3.38 0.23
C ARG A 48 -6.31 3.43 0.36
N ILE A 49 -5.62 2.39 -0.10
CA ILE A 49 -4.16 2.36 -0.16
C ILE A 49 -3.64 3.54 -0.99
N ALA A 50 -4.29 3.86 -2.10
CA ALA A 50 -3.89 4.97 -2.97
C ALA A 50 -4.02 6.34 -2.29
N ILE A 51 -5.14 6.58 -1.60
CA ILE A 51 -5.38 7.83 -0.86
C ILE A 51 -4.35 7.97 0.27
N LEU A 52 -4.14 6.91 1.07
CA LEU A 52 -3.15 6.93 2.14
C LEU A 52 -1.74 7.23 1.62
N CYS A 53 -1.32 6.54 0.56
CA CYS A 53 -0.01 6.77 -0.04
C CYS A 53 0.14 8.18 -0.61
N LYS A 54 -0.92 8.73 -1.21
CA LYS A 54 -0.96 10.10 -1.72
C LYS A 54 -0.81 11.13 -0.58
N ASP A 55 -1.54 10.98 0.51
CA ASP A 55 -1.50 11.92 1.64
C ASP A 55 -0.10 11.98 2.28
N ILE A 56 0.62 10.85 2.32
CA ILE A 56 2.01 10.78 2.80
C ILE A 56 2.97 11.42 1.81
N LEU A 57 2.78 11.17 0.51
CA LEU A 57 3.58 11.77 -0.55
C LEU A 57 3.52 13.30 -0.42
N ASP A 58 2.32 13.83 -0.19
CA ASP A 58 2.06 15.26 0.01
C ASP A 58 2.66 15.78 1.32
N ALA A 59 2.54 15.02 2.42
CA ALA A 59 3.01 15.43 3.75
C ALA A 59 4.53 15.37 3.91
N GLN A 60 5.19 14.39 3.28
CA GLN A 60 6.62 14.11 3.48
C GLN A 60 7.51 14.56 2.33
N ASN A 61 6.93 15.07 1.23
CA ASN A 61 7.66 15.50 0.04
C ASN A 61 8.65 14.43 -0.46
N THR A 62 8.20 13.17 -0.46
CA THR A 62 8.98 12.02 -0.92
C THR A 62 8.79 11.80 -2.43
N GLU A 63 9.77 11.18 -3.09
CA GLU A 63 9.67 10.88 -4.53
C GLU A 63 8.68 9.74 -4.86
N GLY A 64 8.34 8.93 -3.84
CA GLY A 64 7.35 7.87 -3.94
C GLY A 64 7.05 7.23 -2.59
N VAL A 65 5.89 6.60 -2.50
CA VAL A 65 5.40 5.87 -1.32
C VAL A 65 5.05 4.44 -1.73
N LEU A 66 5.36 3.48 -0.86
CA LEU A 66 5.04 2.07 -1.12
C LEU A 66 3.70 1.71 -0.45
N GLY A 67 2.76 1.24 -1.27
CA GLY A 67 1.50 0.65 -0.81
C GLY A 67 1.60 -0.87 -0.77
N LEU A 68 0.90 -1.51 0.16
CA LEU A 68 0.82 -2.96 0.28
C LEU A 68 -0.65 -3.39 0.29
N GLN A 69 -0.96 -4.48 -0.38
CA GLN A 69 -2.26 -5.14 -0.23
C GLN A 69 -2.01 -6.60 0.09
N VAL A 70 -2.50 -7.05 1.23
CA VAL A 70 -2.40 -8.46 1.64
C VAL A 70 -3.76 -9.10 1.43
N ILE A 71 -3.82 -10.15 0.60
CA ILE A 71 -5.04 -10.93 0.37
C ILE A 71 -4.69 -12.39 0.59
N GLY A 72 -5.20 -12.96 1.69
CA GLY A 72 -4.82 -14.28 2.15
C GLY A 72 -3.31 -14.36 2.40
N ARG A 73 -2.61 -15.12 1.55
CA ARG A 73 -1.14 -15.31 1.60
C ARG A 73 -0.40 -14.58 0.49
N THR A 74 -1.09 -13.75 -0.27
CA THR A 74 -0.50 -12.98 -1.37
C THR A 74 -0.34 -11.54 -0.93
N ILE A 75 0.89 -11.04 -0.98
CA ILE A 75 1.23 -9.64 -0.73
C ILE A 75 1.49 -8.99 -2.09
N THR A 76 0.69 -7.99 -2.43
CA THR A 76 0.89 -7.15 -3.61
C THR A 76 1.55 -5.84 -3.20
N PHE A 77 2.63 -5.47 -3.87
CA PHE A 77 3.35 -4.23 -3.64
C PHE A 77 3.00 -3.22 -4.72
N TYR A 78 2.71 -1.99 -4.30
CA TYR A 78 2.44 -0.86 -5.17
C TYR A 78 3.44 0.27 -4.90
N VAL A 79 3.74 1.05 -5.92
CA VAL A 79 4.39 2.36 -5.76
C VAL A 79 3.41 3.45 -6.17
N VAL A 80 3.28 4.46 -5.31
CA VAL A 80 2.55 5.69 -5.61
C VAL A 80 3.55 6.82 -5.73
N ALA A 81 3.52 7.51 -6.87
CA ALA A 81 4.41 8.63 -7.16
C ALA A 81 3.63 9.74 -7.87
N LEU A 82 4.22 10.93 -7.91
CA LEU A 82 3.68 12.11 -8.61
C LEU A 82 4.53 12.41 -9.86
N PRO A 83 4.33 11.70 -10.98
CA PRO A 83 5.13 11.90 -12.19
C PRO A 83 5.05 13.31 -12.78
N VAL A 84 3.89 13.96 -12.63
CA VAL A 84 3.62 15.34 -13.05
C VAL A 84 2.78 16.01 -11.96
N ALA A 85 2.99 17.31 -11.75
CA ALA A 85 2.23 18.08 -10.77
C ALA A 85 0.71 17.86 -10.92
N GLY A 86 0.06 17.45 -9.83
CA GLY A 86 -1.37 17.18 -9.78
C GLY A 86 -1.81 15.79 -10.29
N LEU A 87 -0.90 14.97 -10.82
CA LEU A 87 -1.21 13.62 -11.29
C LEU A 87 -0.47 12.56 -10.47
N TYR A 88 -1.20 11.86 -9.60
CA TYR A 88 -0.67 10.72 -8.84
C TYR A 88 -0.85 9.43 -9.65
N ALA A 89 0.19 8.63 -9.71
CA ALA A 89 0.18 7.33 -10.36
C ALA A 89 0.49 6.24 -9.33
N MET A 90 -0.44 5.29 -9.18
CA MET A 90 -0.20 4.03 -8.49
C MET A 90 0.15 2.95 -9.52
N ARG A 91 1.25 2.22 -9.30
CA ARG A 91 1.66 1.09 -10.14
C ARG A 91 1.92 -0.13 -9.28
N GLU A 92 1.38 -1.28 -9.69
CA GLU A 92 1.78 -2.56 -9.12
C GLU A 92 3.24 -2.86 -9.49
N LEU A 93 4.04 -3.21 -8.49
CA LEU A 93 5.44 -3.59 -8.65
C LEU A 93 5.60 -5.09 -8.77
N THR A 94 5.04 -5.83 -7.81
CA THR A 94 5.17 -7.29 -7.74
C THR A 94 4.14 -7.90 -6.80
N LYS A 95 3.95 -9.21 -6.94
CA LYS A 95 3.14 -10.05 -6.05
C LYS A 95 4.04 -11.14 -5.47
N VAL A 96 4.04 -11.25 -4.15
CA VAL A 96 4.75 -12.30 -3.42
C VAL A 96 3.73 -13.20 -2.74
N LYS A 97 3.77 -14.49 -3.05
CA LYS A 97 2.98 -15.51 -2.36
C LYS A 97 3.83 -16.11 -1.26
N VAL A 98 3.39 -15.96 -0.01
CA VAL A 98 3.99 -16.62 1.14
C VAL A 98 3.57 -18.09 1.09
N LEU A 99 4.55 -18.98 0.95
CA LEU A 99 4.34 -20.43 1.05
C LEU A 99 4.10 -20.79 2.52
N ASP A 100 3.22 -21.77 2.77
CA ASP A 100 3.14 -22.32 4.12
C ASP A 100 4.39 -23.16 4.37
N CYS A 101 4.99 -23.05 5.55
CA CYS A 101 6.04 -23.95 6.00
C CYS A 101 5.50 -25.38 6.31
N LEU A 102 4.38 -25.76 5.71
CA LEU A 102 3.71 -27.05 5.85
C LEU A 102 3.54 -27.68 4.46
N ASP A 103 4.62 -27.71 3.68
CA ASP A 103 4.78 -28.73 2.65
C ASP A 103 5.31 -29.99 3.38
N ASN A 104 4.40 -30.80 3.90
CA ASN A 104 4.65 -32.19 4.33
C ASN A 104 4.06 -33.13 3.30
#